data_AF-A0A0C2YHB6-F1
#
_entry.id   AF-A0A0C2YHB6-F1
#
_cell.length_a   1.000
_cell.length_b   1.000
_cell.length_c   1.000
_cell.angle_alpha   90.00
_cell.angle_beta   90.00
_cell.angle_gamma   90.00
#
_symmetry.space_group_name_H-M   'P 1'
#
loop_
_entity.id
_entity.type
_entity.pdbx_description
1 polymer ?
#
loop_
_entity_poly.entity_id
_entity_poly.type
_entity_poly.pdbx_seq_one_letter_code
_entity_poly.pdbx_strand_id
1 'polypeptide(L)'
;MITRLVAPVVVCMLLLPWPTVASARQQAAGPIGDRPTAPAREHLANTRALPLSRLLGLCGEVKKLVVLEGQLGKRPLTQEDIHVVSNGTKCLAATASIFETIRVMASMYQERLVCMPGGVKDQDLLEGMLKWLEGQDRQGNDDLFRLSAPQAFIIYIRKAYPCTTGE
;
A
#
# COMPACT_ATOMS: atom_id res chain seq x y z
N MET A 1 58.88 -40.01 6.71
CA MET A 1 57.61 -40.01 5.95
C MET A 1 57.48 -38.68 5.24
N ILE A 2 57.19 -38.75 3.94
CA ILE A 2 57.45 -37.76 2.91
C ILE A 2 56.24 -36.83 2.69
N THR A 3 56.55 -35.56 2.43
CA THR A 3 55.74 -34.44 1.91
C THR A 3 55.17 -34.67 0.50
N ARG A 4 54.04 -34.01 0.15
CA ARG A 4 53.66 -33.39 -1.17
C ARG A 4 52.12 -33.20 -1.20
N LEU A 5 51.50 -32.02 -1.28
CA LEU A 5 51.47 -30.94 -2.30
C LEU A 5 50.97 -31.36 -3.70
N VAL A 6 50.05 -30.54 -4.21
CA VAL A 6 49.67 -30.23 -5.62
C VAL A 6 48.33 -30.79 -6.14
N ALA A 7 47.47 -29.84 -6.53
CA ALA A 7 46.31 -30.00 -7.41
C ALA A 7 46.66 -29.59 -8.86
N PRO A 8 45.93 -30.11 -9.87
CA PRO A 8 45.50 -29.33 -11.05
C PRO A 8 43.99 -29.58 -11.32
N VAL A 9 43.08 -28.63 -11.55
CA VAL A 9 42.90 -27.58 -12.59
C VAL A 9 42.74 -28.16 -14.02
N VAL A 10 41.61 -27.77 -14.67
CA VAL A 10 41.25 -27.80 -16.11
C VAL A 10 40.86 -29.19 -16.67
N VAL A 11 39.65 -29.40 -17.23
CA VAL A 11 39.29 -29.17 -18.65
C VAL A 11 37.77 -29.32 -18.88
N CYS A 12 37.25 -28.53 -19.85
CA CYS A 12 35.90 -28.41 -20.44
C CYS A 12 34.92 -27.47 -19.69
N MET A 13 34.72 -26.18 -20.01
CA MET A 13 34.79 -25.39 -21.26
C MET A 13 33.99 -25.98 -22.45
N LEU A 14 33.07 -25.16 -22.97
CA LEU A 14 32.27 -25.26 -24.21
C LEU A 14 30.96 -26.06 -24.04
N LEU A 15 29.77 -25.45 -24.00
CA LEU A 15 29.11 -24.79 -25.15
C LEU A 15 28.08 -23.71 -24.70
N LEU A 16 28.25 -22.50 -25.24
CA LEU A 16 27.30 -21.36 -25.21
C LEU A 16 26.11 -21.60 -26.18
N PRO A 17 24.98 -20.86 -26.04
CA PRO A 17 24.83 -19.62 -26.83
C PRO A 17 24.30 -18.38 -26.07
N TRP A 18 24.81 -17.23 -26.50
CA TRP A 18 24.43 -15.83 -26.18
C TRP A 18 22.96 -15.47 -26.50
N PRO A 19 22.43 -14.38 -25.89
CA PRO A 19 22.33 -13.13 -26.67
C PRO A 19 22.86 -11.88 -25.92
N THR A 20 23.76 -11.18 -26.62
CA THR A 20 23.78 -9.74 -26.90
C THR A 20 23.38 -8.70 -25.84
N VAL A 21 24.40 -8.03 -25.29
CA VAL A 21 24.59 -6.56 -25.26
C VAL A 21 23.33 -5.69 -25.11
N ALA A 22 23.11 -5.14 -23.92
CA ALA A 22 22.41 -3.87 -23.72
C ALA A 22 22.93 -3.12 -22.48
N SER A 23 23.84 -2.17 -22.72
CA SER A 23 24.12 -0.96 -21.95
C SER A 23 24.28 -1.07 -20.42
N ALA A 24 25.46 -1.53 -19.98
CA ALA A 24 25.97 -1.18 -18.65
C ALA A 24 26.36 0.30 -18.67
N ARG A 25 25.45 1.15 -18.18
CA ARG A 25 25.68 2.59 -18.03
C ARG A 25 26.86 2.80 -17.07
N GLN A 26 27.95 3.32 -17.61
CA GLN A 26 29.17 3.69 -16.89
C GLN A 26 28.82 4.51 -15.63
N GLN A 27 29.06 3.96 -14.44
CA GLN A 27 29.26 4.78 -13.25
C GLN A 27 30.75 5.13 -13.20
N ALA A 28 31.09 6.26 -13.82
CA ALA A 28 32.37 6.90 -13.61
C ALA A 28 32.48 7.32 -12.14
N ALA A 29 33.51 6.82 -11.46
CA ALA A 29 33.85 7.24 -10.10
C ALA A 29 34.31 8.70 -10.13
N GLY A 30 33.44 9.61 -9.69
CA GLY A 30 33.79 11.00 -9.38
C GLY A 30 34.42 11.12 -7.99
N PRO A 31 35.20 12.18 -7.73
CA PRO A 31 36.01 12.32 -6.52
C PRO A 31 35.16 12.43 -5.25
N ILE A 32 35.68 11.82 -4.19
CA ILE A 32 35.12 11.74 -2.85
C ILE A 32 35.04 13.15 -2.26
N GLY A 33 33.82 13.67 -2.13
CA GLY A 33 33.61 14.97 -1.51
C GLY A 33 32.34 15.68 -1.93
N ASP A 34 31.19 15.01 -1.91
CA ASP A 34 29.92 15.69 -1.69
C ASP A 34 28.95 14.71 -1.04
N ARG A 35 28.52 15.08 0.17
CA ARG A 35 27.60 14.32 1.01
C ARG A 35 26.28 14.21 0.23
N PRO A 36 25.82 13.02 -0.19
CA PRO A 36 24.48 12.93 -0.73
C PRO A 36 23.53 13.23 0.42
N THR A 37 22.89 14.40 0.38
CA THR A 37 21.72 14.69 1.20
C THR A 37 20.78 13.52 0.98
N ALA A 38 20.59 12.69 2.00
CA ALA A 38 19.69 11.55 1.90
C ALA A 38 18.35 12.09 1.37
N PRO A 39 17.77 11.50 0.32
CA PRO A 39 16.47 11.96 -0.17
C PRO A 39 15.49 11.89 1.00
N ALA A 40 14.73 12.98 1.21
CA ALA A 40 13.75 13.05 2.28
C ALA A 40 12.89 11.79 2.24
N ARG A 41 12.93 11.00 3.33
CA ARG A 41 12.24 9.70 3.42
C ARG A 41 10.75 9.79 3.05
N GLU A 42 10.14 10.97 3.16
CA GLU A 42 8.77 11.26 2.73
C GLU A 42 8.48 10.99 1.24
N HIS A 43 9.43 11.23 0.32
CA HIS A 43 9.17 11.05 -1.12
C HIS A 43 9.08 9.58 -1.56
N LEU A 44 9.71 8.66 -0.82
CA LEU A 44 9.55 7.22 -1.06
C LEU A 44 8.25 6.66 -0.49
N ALA A 45 7.68 7.31 0.54
CA ALA A 45 6.35 6.97 1.04
C ALA A 45 5.25 7.43 0.06
N ASN A 46 5.45 8.59 -0.59
CA ASN A 46 4.45 9.19 -1.46
C ASN A 46 4.34 8.52 -2.85
N THR A 47 5.39 7.82 -3.31
CA THR A 47 5.38 7.09 -4.60
C THR A 47 4.77 5.68 -4.51
N ARG A 48 4.36 5.23 -3.33
CA ARG A 48 3.80 3.87 -3.09
C ARG A 48 2.40 3.87 -2.50
N ALA A 49 1.81 5.04 -2.24
CA ALA A 49 0.52 5.11 -1.60
C ALA A 49 -0.57 4.55 -2.54
N LEU A 50 -1.36 3.61 -2.04
CA LEU A 50 -2.44 2.97 -2.79
C LEU A 50 -3.44 4.06 -3.25
N PRO A 51 -3.69 4.21 -4.56
CA PRO A 51 -4.69 5.16 -5.05
C PRO A 51 -6.08 4.81 -4.48
N LEU A 52 -6.88 5.82 -4.14
CA LEU A 52 -8.21 5.61 -3.59
C LEU A 52 -9.08 4.77 -4.53
N SER A 53 -9.09 5.08 -5.82
CA SER A 53 -9.82 4.31 -6.84
C SER A 53 -9.46 2.83 -6.85
N ARG A 54 -8.17 2.50 -6.67
CA ARG A 54 -7.70 1.11 -6.59
C ARG A 54 -8.17 0.43 -5.31
N LEU A 55 -8.15 1.13 -4.17
CA LEU A 55 -8.70 0.60 -2.92
C LEU A 55 -10.21 0.33 -3.06
N LEU A 56 -10.97 1.27 -3.63
CA LEU A 56 -12.41 1.12 -3.84
C LEU A 56 -12.74 -0.05 -4.78
N GLY A 57 -11.94 -0.26 -5.83
CA GLY A 57 -12.07 -1.44 -6.69
C GLY A 57 -11.89 -2.76 -5.93
N LEU A 58 -10.95 -2.83 -4.98
CA LEU A 58 -10.80 -3.99 -4.09
C LEU A 58 -11.99 -4.11 -3.14
N CYS A 59 -12.50 -2.99 -2.63
CA CYS A 59 -13.62 -2.96 -1.69
C CYS A 59 -14.95 -3.37 -2.32
N GLY A 60 -15.11 -3.23 -3.64
CA GLY A 60 -16.26 -3.77 -4.38
C GLY A 60 -16.43 -5.29 -4.20
N GLU A 61 -15.35 -6.02 -3.92
CA GLU A 61 -15.39 -7.46 -3.68
C GLU A 61 -15.82 -7.83 -2.25
N VAL A 62 -15.84 -6.90 -1.30
CA VAL A 62 -16.25 -7.16 0.10
C VAL A 62 -17.72 -7.61 0.16
N LYS A 63 -18.60 -7.01 -0.67
CA LYS A 63 -20.00 -7.44 -0.73
C LYS A 63 -20.14 -8.88 -1.22
N LYS A 64 -19.34 -9.27 -2.21
CA LYS A 64 -19.33 -10.64 -2.74
C LYS A 64 -18.73 -11.62 -1.72
N LEU A 65 -17.72 -11.19 -0.97
CA LEU A 65 -17.13 -11.96 0.12
C LEU A 65 -18.16 -12.33 1.19
N VAL A 66 -18.98 -11.38 1.64
CA VAL A 66 -20.05 -11.63 2.62
C VAL A 66 -21.08 -12.64 2.10
N VAL A 67 -21.44 -12.56 0.81
CA VAL A 67 -22.34 -13.54 0.18
C VAL A 67 -21.69 -14.91 0.09
N LEU A 68 -20.40 -14.97 -0.25
CA LEU A 68 -19.62 -16.20 -0.38
C LEU A 68 -19.47 -16.92 0.96
N GLU A 69 -19.29 -16.20 2.07
CA GLU A 69 -19.25 -16.79 3.42
C GLU A 69 -20.51 -17.61 3.70
N GLY A 70 -21.69 -17.11 3.32
CA GLY A 70 -22.96 -17.84 3.44
C GLY A 70 -23.12 -19.05 2.50
N GLN A 71 -22.20 -19.24 1.56
CA GLN A 71 -22.16 -20.35 0.61
C GLN A 71 -21.05 -21.37 0.93
N LEU A 72 -20.18 -21.10 1.90
CA LEU A 72 -19.12 -22.01 2.30
C LEU A 72 -19.71 -23.37 2.69
N GLY A 73 -19.13 -24.44 2.14
CA GLY A 73 -19.59 -25.82 2.37
C GLY A 73 -20.79 -26.27 1.53
N LYS A 74 -21.47 -25.37 0.78
CA LYS A 74 -22.60 -25.75 -0.09
C LYS A 74 -22.17 -26.20 -1.50
N ARG A 75 -20.99 -25.75 -1.93
CA ARG A 75 -20.36 -26.12 -3.21
C ARG A 75 -18.84 -26.02 -3.09
N PRO A 76 -18.06 -26.67 -3.97
CA PRO A 76 -16.63 -26.41 -4.08
C PRO A 76 -16.35 -24.95 -4.41
N LEU A 77 -15.24 -24.43 -3.88
CA LEU A 77 -14.75 -23.09 -4.20
C LEU A 77 -14.18 -23.06 -5.62
N THR A 78 -14.57 -22.04 -6.38
CA THR A 78 -14.03 -21.74 -7.70
C THR A 78 -12.82 -20.81 -7.57
N GLN A 79 -12.08 -20.66 -8.68
CA GLN A 79 -10.99 -19.68 -8.74
C GLN A 79 -11.49 -18.25 -8.52
N GLU A 80 -12.71 -17.93 -9.00
CA GLU A 80 -13.33 -16.62 -8.78
C GLU A 80 -13.59 -16.36 -7.30
N ASP A 81 -14.08 -17.36 -6.57
CA ASP A 81 -14.31 -17.23 -5.12
C ASP A 81 -13.03 -16.90 -4.37
N ILE A 82 -11.92 -17.52 -4.75
CA ILE A 82 -10.60 -17.25 -4.16
C ILE A 82 -10.17 -15.80 -4.46
N HIS A 83 -10.42 -15.30 -5.66
CA HIS A 83 -10.14 -13.91 -6.01
C HIS A 83 -10.99 -12.92 -5.20
N VAL A 84 -12.28 -13.21 -5.02
CA VAL A 84 -13.20 -12.44 -4.18
C VAL A 84 -12.69 -12.37 -2.75
N VAL A 85 -12.33 -13.52 -2.15
CA VAL A 85 -11.74 -13.58 -0.79
C VAL A 85 -10.46 -12.76 -0.72
N SER A 86 -9.55 -12.95 -1.68
CA SER A 86 -8.27 -12.24 -1.70
C SER A 86 -8.44 -10.72 -1.78
N ASN A 87 -9.28 -10.24 -2.70
CA ASN A 87 -9.47 -8.81 -2.91
C ASN A 87 -10.27 -8.15 -1.77
N GLY A 88 -11.34 -8.81 -1.30
CA GLY A 88 -12.11 -8.33 -0.15
C GLY A 88 -11.24 -8.22 1.10
N THR A 89 -10.43 -9.24 1.39
CA THR A 89 -9.50 -9.23 2.53
C THR A 89 -8.45 -8.13 2.40
N LYS A 90 -7.89 -7.91 1.20
CA LYS A 90 -6.94 -6.81 0.96
C LYS A 90 -7.56 -5.44 1.24
N CYS A 91 -8.81 -5.21 0.80
CA CYS A 91 -9.51 -3.96 1.12
C CYS A 91 -9.67 -3.78 2.63
N LEU A 92 -10.19 -4.79 3.33
CA LEU A 92 -10.44 -4.71 4.78
C LEU A 92 -9.14 -4.45 5.55
N ALA A 93 -8.08 -5.18 5.23
CA ALA A 93 -6.77 -5.01 5.86
C ALA A 93 -6.16 -3.62 5.56
N ALA A 94 -6.24 -3.15 4.31
CA ALA A 94 -5.73 -1.83 3.95
C ALA A 94 -6.49 -0.72 4.67
N THR A 95 -7.82 -0.81 4.72
CA THR A 95 -8.69 0.17 5.38
C THR A 95 -8.41 0.24 6.88
N ALA A 96 -8.34 -0.91 7.55
CA ALA A 96 -8.00 -0.98 8.97
C ALA A 96 -6.62 -0.42 9.27
N SER A 97 -5.62 -0.76 8.44
CA SER A 97 -4.26 -0.23 8.57
C SER A 97 -4.20 1.29 8.40
N ILE A 98 -4.99 1.88 7.49
CA ILE A 98 -5.06 3.33 7.31
C ILE A 98 -5.67 3.99 8.55
N PHE A 99 -6.78 3.48 9.08
CA PHE A 99 -7.38 4.05 10.29
C PHE A 99 -6.44 3.97 11.49
N GLU A 100 -5.80 2.83 11.69
CA GLU A 100 -4.85 2.67 12.78
C GLU A 100 -3.64 3.60 12.64
N THR A 101 -3.08 3.71 11.43
CA THR A 101 -1.99 4.66 11.15
C THR A 101 -2.41 6.09 11.48
N ILE A 102 -3.62 6.50 11.07
CA ILE A 102 -4.13 7.84 11.36
C ILE A 102 -4.28 8.07 12.87
N ARG A 103 -4.81 7.09 13.62
CA ARG A 103 -4.94 7.17 15.08
C ARG A 103 -3.59 7.30 15.78
N VAL A 104 -2.63 6.44 15.43
CA VAL A 104 -1.30 6.43 16.04
C VAL A 104 -0.55 7.72 15.73
N MET A 105 -0.52 8.13 14.45
CA MET A 105 0.22 9.34 14.06
C MET A 105 -0.38 10.62 14.62
N ALA A 106 -1.70 10.69 14.84
CA ALA A 106 -2.34 11.87 15.42
C ALA A 106 -1.77 12.24 16.81
N SER A 107 -1.27 11.26 17.56
CA SER A 107 -0.68 11.50 18.89
C SER A 107 0.81 11.89 18.85
N MET A 108 1.54 11.51 17.79
CA MET A 108 3.00 11.64 17.74
C MET A 108 3.51 12.99 17.23
N TYR A 109 2.74 13.71 16.40
CA TYR A 109 3.27 14.84 15.62
C TYR A 109 2.99 16.24 16.16
N GLN A 110 2.37 16.40 17.34
CA GLN A 110 1.95 17.68 17.96
C GLN A 110 1.00 18.56 17.11
N GLU A 111 1.01 18.44 15.78
CA GLU A 111 -0.03 18.86 14.87
C GLU A 111 -1.09 17.75 14.83
N ARG A 112 -2.27 18.01 15.39
CA ARG A 112 -3.40 17.08 15.28
C ARG A 112 -3.80 16.99 13.81
N LEU A 113 -3.29 15.99 13.09
CA LEU A 113 -3.68 15.70 11.71
C LEU A 113 -5.20 15.53 11.60
N VAL A 114 -5.82 14.96 12.63
CA VAL A 114 -7.28 14.77 12.79
C VAL A 114 -7.66 14.88 14.28
N CYS A 115 -8.93 15.20 14.58
CA CYS A 115 -9.48 15.25 15.95
C CYS A 115 -10.55 14.19 16.20
N MET A 116 -10.30 12.98 15.71
CA MET A 116 -11.23 11.87 15.89
C MET A 116 -11.29 11.46 17.38
N PRO A 117 -12.48 11.43 18.00
CA PRO A 117 -12.61 11.04 19.40
C PRO A 117 -12.28 9.55 19.61
N GLY A 118 -11.85 9.21 20.82
CA GLY A 118 -11.67 7.82 21.22
C GLY A 118 -12.99 7.05 21.20
N GLY A 119 -12.94 5.75 20.86
CA GLY A 119 -14.12 4.88 20.86
C GLY A 119 -14.93 4.84 19.56
N VAL A 120 -14.55 5.62 18.54
CA VAL A 120 -15.14 5.51 17.20
C VAL A 120 -14.72 4.18 16.55
N LYS A 121 -15.71 3.37 16.17
CA LYS A 121 -15.49 2.07 15.53
C LYS A 121 -15.05 2.23 14.08
N ASP A 122 -14.14 1.35 13.64
CA ASP A 122 -13.68 1.31 12.23
C ASP A 122 -14.84 1.12 11.24
N GLN A 123 -15.84 0.34 11.63
CA GLN A 123 -17.02 0.08 10.82
C GLN A 123 -17.81 1.37 10.55
N ASP A 124 -18.08 2.17 11.59
CA ASP A 124 -18.85 3.41 11.48
C ASP A 124 -18.09 4.45 10.62
N LEU A 125 -16.76 4.51 10.78
CA LEU A 125 -15.89 5.34 9.94
C LEU A 125 -15.90 4.92 8.49
N LEU A 126 -15.78 3.61 8.23
CA LEU A 126 -15.78 3.08 6.87
C LEU A 126 -17.13 3.33 6.20
N GLU A 127 -18.24 3.05 6.87
CA GLU A 127 -19.58 3.27 6.33
C GLU A 127 -19.81 4.75 6.00
N GLY A 128 -19.50 5.64 6.95
CA GLY A 128 -19.66 7.08 6.75
C GLY A 128 -18.75 7.62 5.64
N MET A 129 -17.55 7.07 5.51
CA MET A 129 -16.62 7.43 4.45
C MET A 129 -17.10 6.98 3.07
N LEU A 130 -17.57 5.74 2.94
CA LEU A 130 -18.12 5.23 1.68
C LEU A 130 -19.33 6.07 1.24
N LYS A 131 -20.23 6.39 2.17
CA LYS A 131 -21.38 7.28 1.90
C LYS A 131 -20.94 8.68 1.46
N TRP A 132 -19.89 9.23 2.05
CA TRP A 132 -19.33 10.51 1.62
C TRP A 132 -18.73 10.42 0.22
N LEU A 133 -17.93 9.39 -0.08
CA LEU A 133 -17.33 9.16 -1.39
C LEU A 133 -18.38 9.00 -2.49
N GLU A 134 -19.47 8.27 -2.25
CA GLU A 134 -20.61 8.22 -3.18
C GLU A 134 -21.21 9.61 -3.45
N GLY A 135 -21.30 10.45 -2.42
CA GLY A 135 -21.75 11.83 -2.58
C GLY A 135 -20.79 12.68 -3.42
N GLN A 136 -19.48 12.45 -3.31
CA GLN A 136 -18.45 13.14 -4.10
C GLN A 136 -18.45 12.69 -5.56
N ASP A 137 -18.65 11.40 -5.81
CA ASP A 137 -18.81 10.83 -7.16
C ASP A 137 -20.00 11.46 -7.91
N ARG A 138 -21.17 11.51 -7.25
CA ARG A 138 -22.37 12.16 -7.84
C ARG A 138 -22.20 13.65 -8.12
N GLN A 139 -21.28 14.32 -7.41
CA GLN A 139 -20.96 15.73 -7.60
C GLN A 139 -19.89 15.96 -8.69
N GLY A 140 -19.34 14.88 -9.28
CA GLY A 140 -18.27 14.97 -10.29
C GLY A 140 -16.93 15.43 -9.74
N ASN A 141 -16.65 15.17 -8.45
CA ASN A 141 -15.38 15.54 -7.83
C ASN A 141 -14.29 14.48 -8.12
N ASP A 142 -13.92 14.34 -9.39
CA ASP A 142 -12.99 13.30 -9.86
C ASP A 142 -11.59 13.42 -9.25
N ASP A 143 -11.16 14.64 -8.91
CA ASP A 143 -9.84 14.91 -8.32
C ASP A 143 -9.66 14.19 -6.99
N LEU A 144 -10.73 14.01 -6.21
CA LEU A 144 -10.71 13.26 -4.97
C LEU A 144 -10.29 11.80 -5.18
N PHE A 145 -10.73 11.17 -6.27
CA PHE A 145 -10.45 9.77 -6.57
C PHE A 145 -9.05 9.52 -7.11
N ARG A 146 -8.33 10.60 -7.45
CA ARG A 146 -6.90 10.57 -7.82
C ARG A 146 -5.98 10.65 -6.62
N LEU A 147 -6.49 11.01 -5.44
CA LEU A 147 -5.72 11.03 -4.20
C LEU A 147 -5.32 9.62 -3.77
N SER A 148 -4.28 9.56 -2.94
CA SER A 148 -4.00 8.34 -2.19
C SER A 148 -5.11 8.06 -1.18
N ALA A 149 -5.37 6.78 -0.90
CA ALA A 149 -6.38 6.39 0.08
C ALA A 149 -6.17 7.06 1.46
N PRO A 150 -4.95 7.11 2.04
CA PRO A 150 -4.73 7.80 3.32
C PRO A 150 -5.11 9.28 3.28
N GLN A 151 -4.80 10.00 2.20
CA GLN A 151 -5.15 11.43 2.07
C GLN A 151 -6.66 11.63 2.01
N ALA A 152 -7.36 10.83 1.20
CA ALA A 152 -8.82 10.89 1.12
C ALA A 152 -9.47 10.56 2.47
N PHE A 153 -8.93 9.61 3.21
CA PHE A 153 -9.38 9.23 4.55
C PHE A 153 -9.18 10.39 5.54
N ILE A 154 -8.03 11.07 5.52
CA ILE A 154 -7.76 12.25 6.36
C ILE A 154 -8.75 13.37 6.05
N ILE A 155 -9.02 13.65 4.76
CA ILE A 155 -9.99 14.67 4.35
C ILE A 155 -11.38 14.34 4.91
N TYR A 156 -11.83 13.09 4.76
CA TYR A 156 -13.09 12.65 5.33
C TYR A 156 -13.14 12.85 6.85
N ILE A 157 -12.13 12.38 7.57
CA ILE A 157 -12.11 12.43 9.05
C ILE A 157 -12.11 13.87 9.53
N ARG A 158 -11.38 14.79 8.89
CA ARG A 158 -11.41 16.23 9.22
C ARG A 158 -12.79 16.85 9.04
N LYS A 159 -13.52 16.41 8.02
CA LYS A 159 -14.89 16.87 7.75
C LYS A 159 -15.88 16.28 8.77
N ALA A 160 -15.74 15.00 9.11
CA ALA A 160 -16.62 14.30 10.03
C ALA A 160 -16.39 14.69 11.50
N TYR A 161 -15.13 14.95 11.87
CA TYR A 161 -14.68 15.27 13.22
C TYR A 161 -13.80 16.53 13.18
N PRO A 162 -14.40 17.71 12.96
CA PRO A 162 -13.66 18.94 12.93
C PRO A 162 -12.97 19.19 14.27
N CYS A 163 -11.71 19.60 14.21
CA CYS A 163 -10.99 20.06 15.39
C CYS A 163 -11.61 21.37 15.86
N THR A 164 -12.33 21.35 16.98
CA THR A 164 -12.64 22.59 17.70
C THR A 164 -11.34 23.11 18.31
N THR A 165 -10.84 24.25 17.82
CA THR A 165 -9.86 25.04 18.58
C THR A 165 -10.45 25.30 19.96
N GLY A 166 -9.74 24.86 20.99
CA GLY A 166 -10.27 24.61 22.32
C GLY A 166 -11.02 25.75 22.98
N GLU A 167 -11.99 25.35 23.80
CA GLU A 167 -11.84 25.56 25.24
C GLU A 167 -10.66 24.73 25.79
#